data_AF-A0ABD4TC34-F1
#
_entry.id   AF-A0ABD4TC34-F1
#
_cell.length_a   1.000
_cell.length_b   1.000
_cell.length_c   1.000
_cell.angle_alpha   90.00
_cell.angle_beta   90.00
_cell.angle_gamma   90.00
#
_symmetry.space_group_name_H-M   'P 1'
#
loop_
_entity.id
_entity.type
_entity.pdbx_description
1 polymer ?
#
loop_
_entity_poly.entity_id
_entity_poly.type
_entity_poly.pdbx_seq_one_letter_code
_entity_poly.pdbx_strand_id
1 'polypeptide(L)'
;MRGDQHVSLSLATTWLLIAPWAPVLDPVLSAVLLFGVFVGSLAPDADAVDAAIFNGRIAGAKGKRGQVLNGFAVVLPVFGYTIRYLIYYPLSLVFLLLLRKSYRHRHRGLLHSFSGVGLTALVLSGYLALILTWLGTPLTLLPAFGCAFFAGCVLHLVEDTCTPAGVAWLYPFSRRRMAGRVRTQGLLEVRPAAFAIVLAAAAAGMLVAPFVTGASPGGLGLLALVGTPVLWLLFMLVSRVRCERRR
;
A
#
# COMPACT_ATOMS: atom_id res chain seq x y z
N MET A 1 7.17 -1.00 -8.67
CA MET A 1 6.34 -0.95 -9.91
C MET A 1 6.21 0.53 -10.27
N ARG A 2 5.17 0.99 -11.00
CA ARG A 2 4.85 2.43 -11.09
C ARG A 2 3.80 2.81 -10.04
N GLY A 3 3.73 4.09 -9.68
CA GLY A 3 2.78 4.58 -8.66
C GLY A 3 1.30 4.30 -8.98
N ASP A 4 0.90 4.39 -10.25
CA ASP A 4 -0.47 4.03 -10.68
C ASP A 4 -0.77 2.54 -10.48
N GLN A 5 0.22 1.68 -10.75
CA GLN A 5 0.11 0.24 -10.52
C GLN A 5 -0.02 -0.05 -9.03
N HIS A 6 0.81 0.60 -8.19
CA HIS A 6 0.74 0.46 -6.73
C HIS A 6 -0.64 0.79 -6.18
N VAL A 7 -1.16 1.96 -6.54
CA VAL A 7 -2.51 2.39 -6.15
C VAL A 7 -3.57 1.42 -6.67
N SER A 8 -3.48 1.00 -7.93
CA SER A 8 -4.51 0.15 -8.54
C SER A 8 -4.60 -1.24 -7.90
N LEU A 9 -3.46 -1.86 -7.61
CA LEU A 9 -3.38 -3.18 -6.98
C LEU A 9 -3.80 -3.12 -5.52
N SER A 10 -3.32 -2.11 -4.80
CA SER A 10 -3.66 -1.90 -3.39
C SER A 10 -5.15 -1.63 -3.21
N LEU A 11 -5.74 -0.72 -4.00
CA LEU A 11 -7.18 -0.43 -3.92
C LEU A 11 -8.04 -1.62 -4.37
N ALA A 12 -7.65 -2.36 -5.43
CA ALA A 12 -8.39 -3.54 -5.86
C ALA A 12 -8.35 -4.66 -4.80
N THR A 13 -7.21 -4.83 -4.12
CA THR A 13 -7.06 -5.77 -3.00
C THR A 13 -7.97 -5.39 -1.84
N THR A 14 -7.96 -4.11 -1.44
CA THR A 14 -8.82 -3.62 -0.36
C THR A 14 -10.29 -3.72 -0.73
N TRP A 15 -10.65 -3.43 -1.98
CA TRP A 15 -12.03 -3.57 -2.46
C TRP A 15 -12.49 -5.02 -2.41
N LEU A 16 -11.66 -5.98 -2.82
CA LEU A 16 -11.95 -7.41 -2.68
C LEU A 16 -12.19 -7.81 -1.23
N LEU A 17 -11.38 -7.30 -0.31
CA LEU A 17 -11.54 -7.60 1.11
C LEU A 17 -12.82 -6.98 1.67
N ILE A 18 -13.16 -5.73 1.38
CA ILE A 18 -14.33 -5.09 1.99
C ILE A 18 -15.66 -5.40 1.27
N ALA A 19 -15.61 -5.88 0.02
CA ALA A 19 -16.78 -6.15 -0.82
C ALA A 19 -17.86 -7.02 -0.15
N PRO A 20 -17.54 -8.13 0.54
CA PRO A 20 -18.55 -8.95 1.25
C PRO A 20 -19.41 -8.16 2.25
N TRP A 21 -18.88 -7.08 2.80
CA TRP A 21 -19.53 -6.26 3.81
C TRP A 21 -20.10 -4.95 3.26
N ALA A 22 -19.91 -4.64 1.98
CA ALA A 22 -20.35 -3.37 1.39
C ALA A 22 -21.83 -3.00 1.65
N PRO A 23 -22.80 -3.94 1.71
CA PRO A 23 -24.20 -3.60 2.02
C PRO A 23 -24.45 -3.09 3.45
N VAL A 24 -23.55 -3.41 4.39
CA VAL A 24 -23.69 -3.10 5.82
C VAL A 24 -22.57 -2.20 6.36
N LEU A 25 -21.50 -2.04 5.60
CA LEU A 25 -20.36 -1.22 5.97
C LEU A 25 -20.73 0.25 5.82
N ASP A 26 -20.49 1.03 6.88
CA ASP A 26 -20.71 2.47 6.83
C ASP A 26 -19.95 3.10 5.64
N PRO A 27 -20.61 3.94 4.81
CA PRO A 27 -19.96 4.53 3.65
C PRO A 27 -18.77 5.41 4.00
N VAL A 28 -18.80 6.10 5.15
CA VAL A 28 -17.67 6.95 5.60
C VAL A 28 -16.49 6.07 6.00
N LEU A 29 -16.72 5.00 6.75
CA LEU A 29 -15.69 4.02 7.08
C LEU A 29 -15.08 3.40 5.82
N SER A 30 -15.90 3.04 4.84
CA SER A 30 -15.44 2.51 3.54
C SER A 30 -14.51 3.50 2.82
N ALA A 31 -14.90 4.79 2.79
CA ALA A 31 -14.09 5.85 2.21
C ALA A 31 -12.76 6.04 2.98
N VAL A 32 -12.79 5.98 4.32
CA VAL A 32 -11.58 6.08 5.16
C VAL A 32 -10.63 4.92 4.91
N LEU A 33 -11.13 3.69 4.80
CA LEU A 33 -10.30 2.51 4.51
C LEU A 33 -9.65 2.62 3.12
N LEU A 34 -10.41 3.00 2.10
CA LEU A 34 -9.89 3.18 0.74
C LEU A 34 -8.88 4.34 0.68
N PHE A 35 -9.17 5.45 1.36
CA PHE A 35 -8.26 6.60 1.41
C PHE A 35 -6.96 6.30 2.17
N GLY A 36 -7.04 5.61 3.31
CA GLY A 36 -5.87 5.14 4.05
C GLY A 36 -4.97 4.28 3.17
N VAL A 37 -5.54 3.27 2.49
CA VAL A 37 -4.79 2.42 1.57
C VAL A 37 -4.22 3.20 0.38
N PHE A 38 -4.98 4.14 -0.18
CA PHE A 38 -4.51 5.00 -1.27
C PHE A 38 -3.23 5.75 -0.88
N VAL A 39 -3.23 6.46 0.25
CA VAL A 39 -2.05 7.19 0.74
C VAL A 39 -0.93 6.21 1.11
N GLY A 40 -1.27 5.12 1.82
CA GLY A 40 -0.31 4.10 2.25
C GLY A 40 0.41 3.40 1.09
N SER A 41 -0.28 3.13 -0.02
CA SER A 41 0.29 2.49 -1.21
C SER A 41 1.37 3.31 -1.90
N LEU A 42 1.47 4.61 -1.60
CA LEU A 42 2.47 5.53 -2.14
C LEU A 42 3.48 6.01 -1.08
N ALA A 43 3.17 5.81 0.20
CA ALA A 43 3.97 6.30 1.32
C ALA A 43 5.41 5.76 1.35
N PRO A 44 5.69 4.47 1.07
CA PRO A 44 7.06 3.97 1.07
C PRO A 44 7.99 4.71 0.11
N ASP A 45 7.49 5.13 -1.05
CA ASP A 45 8.26 5.87 -2.06
C ASP A 45 8.60 7.31 -1.65
N ALA A 46 8.21 7.77 -0.46
CA ALA A 46 8.63 9.07 0.06
C ALA A 46 10.17 9.18 0.28
N ASP A 47 10.91 8.08 0.19
CA ASP A 47 12.38 8.08 0.16
C ASP A 47 12.97 8.35 -1.25
N ALA A 48 12.13 8.49 -2.28
CA ALA A 48 12.50 8.79 -3.66
C ALA A 48 12.03 10.20 -4.08
N VAL A 49 12.95 11.05 -4.53
CA VAL A 49 12.68 12.46 -4.85
C VAL A 49 11.66 12.68 -5.97
N ASP A 50 11.49 11.71 -6.86
CA ASP A 50 10.65 11.76 -8.06
C ASP A 50 9.33 10.98 -7.90
N ALA A 51 9.03 10.49 -6.69
CA ALA A 51 7.85 9.69 -6.43
C ALA A 51 6.53 10.44 -6.66
N ALA A 52 5.50 9.67 -7.05
CA ALA A 52 4.14 10.19 -7.27
C ALA A 52 3.56 10.91 -6.05
N ILE A 53 3.99 10.55 -4.84
CA ILE A 53 3.53 11.18 -3.60
C ILE A 53 3.90 12.67 -3.49
N PHE A 54 4.90 13.16 -4.23
CA PHE A 54 5.34 14.56 -4.15
C PHE A 54 4.70 15.48 -5.19
N ASN A 55 4.12 14.94 -6.27
CA ASN A 55 3.82 15.71 -7.47
C ASN A 55 2.33 16.06 -7.64
N GLY A 56 1.47 15.67 -6.70
CA GLY A 56 0.02 15.88 -6.80
C GLY A 56 -0.62 15.23 -8.03
N ARG A 57 0.13 14.35 -8.70
CA ARG A 57 -0.23 13.68 -9.95
C ARG A 57 0.37 12.29 -9.97
N ILE A 58 -0.44 11.30 -10.33
CA ILE A 58 0.00 9.91 -10.47
C ILE A 58 0.32 9.68 -11.95
N ALA A 59 1.62 9.69 -12.28
CA ALA A 59 2.09 9.45 -13.65
C ALA A 59 1.63 8.06 -14.14
N GLY A 60 1.02 8.02 -15.33
CA GLY A 60 0.44 6.80 -15.92
C GLY A 60 -1.10 6.75 -15.88
N ALA A 61 -1.74 7.48 -14.96
CA ALA A 61 -3.19 7.56 -14.90
C ALA A 61 -3.74 8.52 -15.97
N LYS A 62 -4.41 7.99 -17.01
CA LYS A 62 -5.01 8.77 -18.12
C LYS A 62 -6.54 8.65 -18.14
N GLY A 63 -7.20 9.55 -18.88
CA GLY A 63 -8.65 9.54 -19.10
C GLY A 63 -9.48 9.93 -17.86
N LYS A 64 -10.79 9.63 -17.87
CA LYS A 64 -11.71 9.95 -16.76
C LYS A 64 -11.25 9.39 -15.41
N ARG A 65 -10.71 8.16 -15.40
CA ARG A 65 -10.11 7.54 -14.22
C ARG A 65 -8.91 8.33 -13.69
N GLY A 66 -8.05 8.81 -14.59
CA GLY A 66 -6.92 9.66 -14.23
C GLY A 66 -7.33 11.01 -13.64
N GLN A 67 -8.42 11.61 -14.13
CA GLN A 67 -8.94 12.86 -13.56
C GLN A 67 -9.39 12.68 -12.11
N VAL A 68 -10.16 11.62 -11.82
CA VAL A 68 -10.62 11.33 -10.45
C VAL A 68 -9.42 11.07 -9.52
N LEU A 69 -8.49 10.19 -9.92
CA LEU A 69 -7.31 9.88 -9.12
C LEU A 69 -6.44 11.12 -8.86
N ASN A 70 -6.23 11.96 -9.87
CA ASN A 70 -5.43 13.17 -9.71
C ASN A 70 -6.15 14.25 -8.88
N GLY A 71 -7.49 14.26 -8.85
CA GLY A 71 -8.26 15.11 -7.94
C GLY A 71 -7.97 14.80 -6.48
N PHE A 72 -7.95 13.50 -6.12
CA PHE A 72 -7.54 13.06 -4.79
C PHE A 72 -6.04 13.22 -4.54
N ALA A 73 -5.20 13.10 -5.59
CA ALA A 73 -3.75 13.18 -5.47
C ALA A 73 -3.24 14.54 -4.95
N VAL A 74 -4.05 15.61 -5.00
CA VAL A 74 -3.69 16.95 -4.52
C VAL A 74 -3.26 16.94 -3.04
N VAL A 75 -3.78 16.03 -2.23
CA VAL A 75 -3.39 15.91 -0.81
C VAL A 75 -2.08 15.15 -0.60
N LEU A 76 -1.63 14.38 -1.60
CA LEU A 76 -0.46 13.51 -1.47
C LEU A 76 0.83 14.26 -1.10
N PRO A 77 1.15 15.45 -1.67
CA PRO A 77 2.37 16.17 -1.29
C PRO A 77 2.44 16.50 0.20
N VAL A 78 1.30 16.80 0.84
CA VAL A 78 1.25 17.04 2.29
C VAL A 78 1.71 15.79 3.04
N PHE A 79 1.17 14.63 2.68
CA PHE A 79 1.61 13.35 3.26
C PHE A 79 3.06 13.02 2.90
N GLY A 80 3.46 13.18 1.63
CA GLY A 80 4.82 12.89 1.16
C GLY A 80 5.88 13.70 1.89
N TYR A 81 5.69 15.01 2.01
CA TYR A 81 6.62 15.89 2.73
C TYR A 81 6.59 15.64 4.24
N THR A 82 5.42 15.38 4.83
CA THR A 82 5.31 14.97 6.24
C THR A 82 6.09 13.69 6.49
N ILE A 83 5.85 12.65 5.69
CA ILE A 83 6.52 11.35 5.82
C ILE A 83 8.02 11.53 5.61
N ARG A 84 8.46 12.27 4.59
CA ARG A 84 9.88 12.43 4.32
C ARG A 84 10.62 13.19 5.42
N TYR A 85 10.12 14.37 5.78
CA TYR A 85 10.85 15.31 6.62
C TYR A 85 10.57 15.15 8.10
N LEU A 86 9.33 14.82 8.48
CA LEU A 86 8.93 14.72 9.88
C LEU A 86 8.98 13.29 10.42
N ILE A 87 9.02 12.28 9.54
CA ILE A 87 9.01 10.87 9.96
C ILE A 87 10.29 10.16 9.53
N TYR A 88 10.56 10.07 8.24
CA TYR A 88 11.64 9.25 7.68
C TYR A 88 13.03 9.73 8.09
N TYR A 89 13.35 11.02 7.94
CA TYR A 89 14.66 11.51 8.38
C TYR A 89 14.87 11.40 9.90
N PRO A 90 13.90 11.78 10.76
CA PRO A 90 14.01 11.55 12.20
C PRO A 90 14.17 10.08 12.58
N LEU A 91 13.35 9.18 12.03
CA LEU A 91 13.49 7.74 12.28
C LEU A 91 14.84 7.20 11.79
N SER A 92 15.29 7.65 10.60
CA SER A 92 16.61 7.30 10.07
C SER A 92 17.73 7.71 11.00
N LEU A 93 17.64 8.89 11.61
CA LEU A 93 18.62 9.37 12.59
C LEU A 93 18.61 8.48 13.84
N VAL A 94 17.44 8.14 14.38
CA VAL A 94 17.32 7.23 15.53
C VAL A 94 17.98 5.88 15.23
N PHE A 95 17.67 5.26 14.09
CA PHE A 95 18.30 4.00 13.70
C PHE A 95 19.80 4.13 13.43
N LEU A 96 20.26 5.26 12.89
CA LEU A 96 21.69 5.52 12.73
C LEU A 96 22.40 5.59 14.08
N LEU A 97 21.80 6.25 15.09
CA LEU A 97 22.38 6.35 16.42
C LEU A 97 22.41 5.01 17.15
N LEU A 98 21.33 4.22 17.05
CA LEU A 98 21.19 2.93 17.72
C LEU A 98 22.01 1.81 17.05
N LEU A 99 22.00 1.73 15.72
CA LEU A 99 22.60 0.61 14.97
C LEU A 99 23.93 0.96 14.28
N ARG A 100 24.34 2.24 14.33
CA ARG A 100 25.60 2.76 13.80
C ARG A 100 25.89 2.23 12.39
N LYS A 101 27.00 1.50 12.22
CA LYS A 101 27.53 1.01 10.93
C LYS A 101 26.57 0.05 10.19
N SER A 102 25.58 -0.53 10.89
CA SER A 102 24.60 -1.43 10.29
C SER A 102 23.55 -0.69 9.47
N TYR A 103 23.28 0.58 9.79
CA TYR A 103 22.34 1.44 9.08
C TYR A 103 23.02 2.22 7.95
N ARG A 104 22.39 2.28 6.78
CA ARG A 104 22.80 3.16 5.67
C ARG A 104 21.57 3.78 5.02
N HIS A 105 21.58 5.09 4.82
CA HIS A 105 20.54 5.77 4.07
C HIS A 105 20.59 5.32 2.59
N ARG A 106 19.50 4.75 2.09
CA ARG A 106 19.37 4.24 0.72
C ARG A 106 17.91 4.24 0.32
N HIS A 107 17.66 4.48 -0.98
CA HIS A 107 16.38 4.20 -1.61
C HIS A 107 16.03 2.72 -1.45
N ARG A 108 14.78 2.41 -1.07
CA ARG A 108 14.34 1.07 -0.63
C ARG A 108 15.07 0.59 0.62
N GLY A 109 15.22 1.52 1.56
CA GLY A 109 15.83 1.33 2.87
C GLY A 109 14.78 1.15 3.96
N LEU A 110 14.73 2.09 4.91
CA LEU A 110 13.84 1.98 6.07
C LEU A 110 12.36 1.97 5.66
N LEU A 111 11.93 2.84 4.74
CA LEU A 111 10.53 2.90 4.32
C LEU A 111 10.06 1.66 3.55
N HIS A 112 10.96 0.85 3.01
CA HIS A 112 10.66 -0.44 2.38
C HIS A 112 11.05 -1.61 3.30
N SER A 113 10.69 -1.50 4.58
CA SER A 113 10.84 -2.55 5.58
C SER A 113 9.64 -2.61 6.51
N PHE A 114 9.38 -3.77 7.10
CA PHE A 114 8.25 -3.96 8.03
C PHE A 114 8.34 -3.02 9.23
N SER A 115 9.53 -2.87 9.82
CA SER A 115 9.75 -1.93 10.92
C SER A 115 9.53 -0.48 10.51
N GLY A 116 9.99 -0.07 9.32
CA GLY A 116 9.85 1.31 8.88
C GLY A 116 8.44 1.68 8.48
N VAL A 117 7.68 0.78 7.83
CA VAL A 117 6.26 1.05 7.53
C VAL A 117 5.40 1.02 8.80
N GLY A 118 5.70 0.14 9.76
CA GLY A 118 5.03 0.11 11.06
C GLY A 118 5.25 1.38 11.86
N LEU A 119 6.49 1.82 12.00
CA LEU A 119 6.81 3.07 12.70
C LEU A 119 6.25 4.29 11.98
N THR A 120 6.31 4.32 10.64
CA THR A 120 5.71 5.41 9.86
C THR A 120 4.21 5.51 10.09
N ALA A 121 3.49 4.38 10.08
CA ALA A 121 2.05 4.36 10.32
C ALA A 121 1.69 4.83 11.74
N LEU A 122 2.47 4.41 12.76
CA LEU A 122 2.26 4.83 14.15
C LEU A 122 2.51 6.32 14.33
N VAL A 123 3.64 6.84 13.84
CA VAL A 123 3.99 8.26 13.98
C VAL A 123 3.00 9.14 13.21
N LEU A 124 2.62 8.76 11.99
CA LEU A 124 1.63 9.50 11.20
C LEU A 124 0.25 9.51 11.90
N SER A 125 -0.18 8.37 12.43
CA SER A 125 -1.42 8.30 13.21
C SER A 125 -1.36 9.16 14.47
N GLY A 126 -0.21 9.22 15.14
CA GLY A 126 0.04 10.12 16.27
C GLY A 126 -0.07 11.60 15.89
N TYR A 127 0.52 12.02 14.77
CA TYR A 127 0.38 13.39 14.27
C TYR A 127 -1.08 13.72 13.93
N LEU A 128 -1.79 12.82 13.27
CA LEU A 128 -3.21 13.01 12.99
C LEU A 128 -4.05 13.06 14.27
N ALA A 129 -3.76 12.23 15.28
CA ALA A 129 -4.45 12.28 16.57
C ALA A 129 -4.31 13.66 17.22
N LEU A 130 -3.10 14.21 17.23
CA LEU A 130 -2.83 15.54 17.79
C LEU A 130 -3.59 16.63 17.02
N ILE A 131 -3.56 16.59 15.69
CA ILE A 131 -4.26 17.56 14.83
C ILE A 131 -5.78 17.48 15.05
N LEU A 132 -6.34 16.28 15.01
CA LEU A 132 -7.79 16.08 15.18
C LEU A 132 -8.25 16.51 16.58
N THR A 133 -7.48 16.19 17.62
CA THR A 133 -7.77 16.64 19.00
C THR A 133 -7.74 18.16 19.09
N TRP A 134 -6.74 18.80 18.50
CA TRP A 134 -6.62 20.27 18.47
C TRP A 134 -7.80 20.93 17.72
N LEU A 135 -8.31 20.29 16.67
CA LEU A 135 -9.49 20.73 15.92
C LEU A 135 -10.83 20.33 16.57
N GLY A 136 -10.82 19.65 17.73
CA GLY A 136 -12.04 19.15 18.37
C GLY A 136 -12.77 18.06 17.59
N THR A 137 -12.09 17.39 16.64
CA THR A 137 -12.65 16.34 15.80
C THR A 137 -12.49 14.96 16.47
N PRO A 138 -13.51 14.08 16.45
CA PRO A 138 -13.42 12.76 17.08
C PRO A 138 -12.39 11.85 16.42
N LEU A 139 -11.71 11.03 17.24
CA LEU A 139 -10.68 10.09 16.79
C LEU A 139 -11.24 8.72 16.35
N THR A 140 -12.56 8.58 16.25
CA THR A 140 -13.24 7.28 16.03
C THR A 140 -12.78 6.56 14.76
N LEU A 141 -12.51 7.31 13.69
CA LEU A 141 -12.06 6.77 12.39
C LEU A 141 -10.53 6.65 12.29
N LEU A 142 -9.78 7.21 13.23
CA LEU A 142 -8.32 7.23 13.17
C LEU A 142 -7.69 5.83 13.21
N PRO A 143 -8.14 4.88 14.06
CA PRO A 143 -7.61 3.50 14.01
C PRO A 143 -7.86 2.83 12.66
N ALA A 144 -9.04 3.04 12.06
CA ALA A 144 -9.37 2.49 10.75
C ALA A 144 -8.44 3.08 9.67
N PHE A 145 -8.23 4.40 9.67
CA PHE A 145 -7.27 5.05 8.79
C PHE A 145 -5.85 4.51 8.97
N GLY A 146 -5.36 4.44 10.21
CA GLY A 146 -4.01 3.98 10.52
C GLY A 146 -3.75 2.53 10.08
N CYS A 147 -4.70 1.63 10.34
CA CYS A 147 -4.66 0.24 9.88
C CYS A 147 -4.69 0.15 8.34
N ALA A 148 -5.55 0.92 7.69
CA ALA A 148 -5.65 0.97 6.23
C ALA A 148 -4.39 1.54 5.58
N PHE A 149 -3.82 2.61 6.14
CA PHE A 149 -2.54 3.18 5.73
C PHE A 149 -1.42 2.16 5.85
N PHE A 150 -1.31 1.50 7.00
CA PHE A 150 -0.32 0.43 7.20
C PHE A 150 -0.50 -0.70 6.19
N ALA A 151 -1.73 -1.16 5.96
CA ALA A 151 -2.03 -2.18 4.97
C ALA A 151 -1.62 -1.75 3.54
N GLY A 152 -1.89 -0.49 3.17
CA GLY A 152 -1.43 0.09 1.90
C GLY A 152 0.09 0.07 1.77
N CYS A 153 0.82 0.45 2.83
CA CYS A 153 2.28 0.36 2.84
C CYS A 153 2.75 -1.10 2.67
N VAL A 154 2.14 -2.05 3.38
CA VAL A 154 2.50 -3.47 3.26
C VAL A 154 2.24 -3.99 1.85
N LEU A 155 1.10 -3.65 1.24
CA LEU A 155 0.78 -4.03 -0.14
C LEU A 155 1.80 -3.45 -1.13
N HIS A 156 2.22 -2.20 -0.95
CA HIS A 156 3.32 -1.63 -1.72
C HIS A 156 4.61 -2.49 -1.62
N LEU A 157 4.98 -2.96 -0.43
CA LEU A 157 6.16 -3.84 -0.25
C LEU A 157 5.95 -5.23 -0.90
N VAL A 158 4.74 -5.79 -0.86
CA VAL A 158 4.40 -7.05 -1.56
C VAL A 158 4.55 -6.86 -3.08
N GLU A 159 4.06 -5.74 -3.61
CA GLU A 159 4.15 -5.38 -5.01
C GLU A 159 5.61 -5.21 -5.45
N ASP A 160 6.41 -4.50 -4.65
CA ASP A 160 7.82 -4.29 -4.95
C ASP A 160 8.66 -5.57 -4.79
N THR A 161 8.23 -6.53 -3.95
CA THR A 161 8.81 -7.88 -3.89
C THR A 161 8.66 -8.61 -5.23
N CYS A 162 7.66 -8.28 -6.04
CA CYS A 162 7.49 -8.87 -7.37
C CYS A 162 8.44 -8.27 -8.43
N THR A 163 9.16 -7.19 -8.11
CA THR A 163 10.09 -6.51 -9.02
C THR A 163 11.54 -7.01 -8.86
N PRO A 164 12.42 -6.82 -9.86
CA PRO A 164 13.84 -7.17 -9.75
C PRO A 164 14.59 -6.47 -8.63
N ALA A 165 14.22 -5.23 -8.29
CA ALA A 165 14.87 -4.49 -7.22
C ALA A 165 14.50 -5.04 -5.83
N GLY A 166 13.31 -5.65 -5.70
CA GLY A 166 12.85 -6.36 -4.52
C GLY A 166 12.69 -5.49 -3.27
N VAL A 167 12.49 -6.16 -2.13
CA VAL A 167 12.30 -5.55 -0.81
C VAL A 167 13.10 -6.32 0.25
N ALA A 168 13.78 -5.58 1.12
CA ALA A 168 14.44 -6.13 2.31
C ALA A 168 13.50 -5.99 3.52
N TRP A 169 12.55 -6.90 3.66
CA TRP A 169 11.46 -6.84 4.64
C TRP A 169 11.90 -6.57 6.08
N LEU A 170 13.07 -7.08 6.47
CA LEU A 170 13.60 -6.98 7.84
C LEU A 170 14.73 -5.93 7.96
N TYR A 171 14.89 -5.03 6.99
CA TYR A 171 15.83 -3.92 7.12
C TYR A 171 15.41 -3.02 8.30
N PRO A 172 16.32 -2.47 9.12
CA PRO A 172 17.78 -2.50 9.01
C PRO A 172 18.47 -3.75 9.59
N PHE A 173 17.74 -4.68 10.19
CA PHE A 173 18.30 -5.87 10.85
C PHE A 173 18.78 -6.94 9.85
N SER A 174 18.19 -7.00 8.66
CA SER A 174 18.63 -7.87 7.57
C SER A 174 18.59 -7.12 6.24
N ARG A 175 19.56 -7.45 5.38
CA ARG A 175 19.65 -6.95 4.00
C ARG A 175 19.21 -8.00 2.97
N ARG A 176 18.72 -9.15 3.41
CA ARG A 176 18.21 -10.19 2.50
C ARG A 176 16.95 -9.67 1.82
N ARG A 177 16.95 -9.70 0.49
CA ARG A 177 15.85 -9.21 -0.32
C ARG A 177 15.01 -10.36 -0.84
N MET A 178 13.71 -10.13 -0.93
CA MET A 178 12.83 -10.93 -1.78
C MET A 178 12.58 -10.14 -3.06
N ALA A 179 12.83 -10.77 -4.21
CA ALA A 179 12.77 -10.11 -5.51
C ALA A 179 12.15 -11.04 -6.56
N GLY A 180 11.39 -10.44 -7.47
CA GLY A 180 10.72 -11.10 -8.58
C GLY A 180 11.25 -10.61 -9.92
N ARG A 181 10.46 -10.76 -10.97
CA ARG A 181 10.84 -10.46 -12.36
C ARG A 181 9.87 -9.54 -13.09
N VAL A 182 8.97 -8.84 -12.39
CA VAL A 182 8.08 -7.84 -12.99
C VAL A 182 8.86 -6.57 -13.30
N ARG A 183 8.97 -6.19 -14.57
CA ARG A 183 9.78 -5.04 -15.00
C ARG A 183 8.94 -3.76 -15.05
N THR A 184 9.37 -2.71 -14.36
CA THR A 184 8.67 -1.41 -14.33
C THR A 184 8.56 -0.73 -15.71
N GLN A 185 9.53 -0.99 -16.60
CA GLN A 185 9.64 -0.40 -17.93
C GLN A 185 9.62 -1.51 -19.00
N GLY A 186 8.44 -1.75 -19.55
CA GLY A 186 8.23 -2.60 -20.72
C GLY A 186 6.78 -2.48 -21.19
N LEU A 187 6.55 -2.15 -22.46
CA LEU A 187 5.21 -2.06 -23.05
C LEU A 187 4.44 -3.40 -22.97
N LEU A 188 5.18 -4.51 -22.80
CA LEU A 188 4.65 -5.87 -22.70
C LEU A 188 4.50 -6.37 -21.27
N GLU A 189 4.84 -5.56 -20.25
CA GLU A 189 4.67 -5.98 -18.85
C GLU A 189 3.21 -5.83 -18.40
N VAL A 190 2.36 -6.74 -18.86
CA VAL A 190 0.91 -6.74 -18.62
C VAL A 190 0.51 -7.34 -17.27
N ARG A 191 1.43 -8.06 -16.59
CA ARG A 191 1.13 -8.83 -15.38
C ARG A 191 0.46 -8.00 -14.27
N PRO A 192 0.95 -6.81 -13.88
CA PRO A 192 0.30 -6.01 -12.83
C PRO A 192 -1.11 -5.59 -13.21
N ALA A 193 -1.33 -5.18 -14.46
CA ALA A 193 -2.63 -4.74 -14.94
C ALA A 193 -3.63 -5.92 -15.00
N ALA A 194 -3.21 -7.05 -15.54
CA ALA A 194 -4.02 -8.27 -15.58
C ALA A 194 -4.40 -8.72 -14.16
N PHE A 195 -3.46 -8.69 -13.21
CA PHE A 195 -3.73 -9.06 -11.84
C PHE A 195 -4.68 -8.08 -11.13
N ALA A 196 -4.55 -6.77 -11.37
CA ALA A 196 -5.50 -5.78 -10.88
C ALA A 196 -6.93 -6.03 -11.41
N ILE A 197 -7.07 -6.44 -12.68
CA ILE A 197 -8.36 -6.83 -13.27
C ILE A 197 -8.93 -8.07 -12.57
N VAL A 198 -8.10 -9.09 -12.31
CA VAL A 198 -8.53 -10.29 -11.57
C VAL A 198 -9.03 -9.94 -10.18
N LEU A 199 -8.29 -9.11 -9.43
CA LEU A 199 -8.71 -8.66 -8.09
C LEU A 199 -10.02 -7.87 -8.16
N ALA A 200 -10.16 -6.95 -9.12
CA ALA A 200 -11.38 -6.16 -9.29
C ALA A 200 -12.59 -7.02 -9.70
N ALA A 201 -12.40 -7.99 -10.59
CA ALA A 201 -13.44 -8.92 -11.00
C ALA A 201 -13.88 -9.83 -9.83
N ALA A 202 -12.92 -10.32 -9.03
CA ALA A 202 -13.22 -11.08 -7.82
C ALA A 202 -14.02 -10.23 -6.82
N ALA A 203 -13.65 -8.96 -6.62
CA ALA A 203 -14.37 -8.05 -5.74
C ALA A 203 -15.81 -7.79 -6.23
N ALA A 204 -15.99 -7.56 -7.54
CA ALA A 204 -17.31 -7.44 -8.14
C ALA A 204 -18.14 -8.72 -7.97
N GLY A 205 -17.51 -9.90 -8.11
CA GLY A 205 -18.14 -11.19 -7.80
C GLY A 205 -18.63 -11.27 -6.35
N MET A 206 -17.81 -10.84 -5.38
CA MET A 206 -18.20 -10.81 -3.96
C MET A 206 -19.40 -9.90 -3.70
N LEU A 207 -19.50 -8.76 -4.40
CA LEU A 207 -20.64 -7.85 -4.29
C LEU A 207 -21.94 -8.44 -4.85
N VAL A 208 -21.85 -9.18 -5.95
CA VAL A 208 -23.02 -9.73 -6.65
C VAL A 208 -23.47 -11.07 -6.05
N ALA A 209 -22.55 -11.85 -5.47
CA ALA A 209 -22.82 -13.19 -4.96
C ALA A 209 -24.01 -13.31 -3.99
N PRO A 210 -24.23 -12.39 -3.02
CA PRO A 210 -25.40 -12.45 -2.13
C PRO A 210 -26.73 -12.45 -2.89
N PHE A 211 -26.81 -11.70 -4.00
CA PHE A 211 -28.04 -11.54 -4.78
C PHE A 211 -28.31 -12.72 -5.71
N VAL A 212 -27.26 -13.44 -6.14
CA VAL A 212 -27.38 -14.56 -7.10
C VAL A 212 -27.44 -15.91 -6.41
N THR A 213 -26.73 -16.07 -5.29
CA THR A 213 -26.52 -17.37 -4.63
C THR A 213 -27.10 -17.45 -3.22
N GLY A 214 -27.54 -16.33 -2.64
CA GLY A 214 -27.96 -16.27 -1.24
C GLY A 214 -26.81 -16.45 -0.23
N ALA A 215 -25.55 -16.37 -0.69
CA ALA A 215 -24.38 -16.48 0.19
C ALA A 215 -24.37 -15.38 1.26
N SER A 216 -24.04 -15.76 2.49
CA SER A 216 -23.98 -14.81 3.61
C SER A 216 -22.72 -13.93 3.53
N PRO A 217 -22.80 -12.66 3.99
CA PRO A 217 -21.63 -11.77 4.08
C PRO A 217 -20.45 -12.39 4.85
N GLY A 218 -20.71 -13.15 5.91
CA GLY A 218 -19.68 -13.81 6.70
C GLY A 218 -18.94 -14.90 5.93
N GLY A 219 -19.66 -15.73 5.18
CA GLY A 219 -19.05 -16.77 4.33
C GLY A 219 -18.21 -16.18 3.21
N LEU A 220 -18.73 -15.13 2.54
CA LEU A 220 -17.99 -14.39 1.51
C LEU A 220 -16.78 -13.64 2.10
N GLY A 221 -16.91 -13.13 3.32
CA GLY A 221 -15.82 -12.50 4.07
C GLY A 221 -14.66 -13.46 4.34
N LEU A 222 -14.95 -14.69 4.79
CA LEU A 222 -13.94 -15.72 4.97
C LEU A 222 -13.29 -16.12 3.63
N LEU A 223 -14.11 -16.26 2.58
CA LEU A 223 -13.61 -16.55 1.24
C LEU A 223 -12.69 -15.44 0.72
N ALA A 224 -13.04 -14.17 0.91
CA ALA A 224 -12.18 -13.04 0.54
C ALA A 224 -10.89 -13.01 1.36
N LEU A 225 -10.97 -13.30 2.67
CA LEU A 225 -9.82 -13.33 3.58
C LEU A 225 -8.80 -14.41 3.21
N VAL A 226 -9.25 -15.59 2.76
CA VAL A 226 -8.37 -16.70 2.34
C VAL A 226 -7.98 -16.56 0.86
N GLY A 227 -8.93 -16.23 0.01
CA GLY A 227 -8.75 -16.12 -1.44
C GLY A 227 -7.78 -15.01 -1.83
N THR A 228 -7.79 -13.87 -1.12
CA THR A 228 -6.89 -12.75 -1.41
C THR A 228 -5.41 -13.12 -1.25
N PRO A 229 -4.96 -13.70 -0.11
CA PRO A 229 -3.60 -14.25 0.01
C PRO A 229 -3.27 -15.29 -1.06
N VAL A 230 -4.20 -16.19 -1.40
CA VAL A 230 -3.98 -17.21 -2.44
C VAL A 230 -3.72 -16.55 -3.80
N LEU A 231 -4.52 -15.55 -4.18
CA LEU A 231 -4.34 -14.80 -5.42
C LEU A 231 -2.98 -14.09 -5.45
N TRP A 232 -2.57 -13.46 -4.34
CA TRP A 232 -1.26 -12.82 -4.21
C TRP A 232 -0.11 -13.83 -4.30
N LEU A 233 -0.22 -14.99 -3.65
CA LEU A 233 0.78 -16.06 -3.72
C LEU A 233 0.93 -16.59 -5.15
N LEU A 234 -0.18 -16.78 -5.87
CA LEU A 234 -0.16 -17.16 -7.29
C LEU A 234 0.53 -16.06 -8.12
N PHE A 235 0.22 -14.80 -7.88
CA PHE A 235 0.87 -13.69 -8.58
C PHE A 235 2.37 -13.61 -8.29
N MET A 236 2.79 -13.84 -7.04
CA MET A 236 4.20 -13.91 -6.65
C MET A 236 4.92 -15.10 -7.30
N LEU A 237 4.25 -16.25 -7.42
CA LEU A 237 4.77 -17.44 -8.11
C LEU A 237 5.00 -17.15 -9.60
N VAL A 238 4.00 -16.56 -10.28
CA VAL A 238 4.10 -16.13 -11.69
C VAL A 238 5.17 -15.05 -11.87
N SER A 239 5.34 -14.17 -10.87
CA SER A 239 6.40 -13.17 -10.83
C SER A 239 7.78 -13.75 -10.52
N ARG A 240 7.87 -15.05 -10.22
CA ARG A 240 9.09 -15.78 -9.86
C ARG A 240 9.84 -15.17 -8.68
N VAL A 241 9.09 -14.76 -7.66
CA VAL A 241 9.66 -14.20 -6.42
C VAL A 241 10.57 -15.24 -5.76
N ARG A 242 11.79 -14.83 -5.42
CA ARG A 242 12.77 -15.64 -4.70
C ARG A 242 13.55 -14.79 -3.70
N CYS A 243 14.08 -15.42 -2.66
CA CYS A 243 15.07 -14.78 -1.80
C CYS A 243 16.38 -14.63 -2.58
N GLU A 244 16.88 -13.40 -2.67
CA GLU A 244 18.13 -13.08 -3.35
C GLU A 244 19.29 -13.70 -2.56
N ARG A 245 19.99 -14.66 -3.17
CA ARG A 245 21.24 -15.20 -2.62
C ARG A 245 22.33 -14.14 -2.84
N ARG A 246 23.03 -13.75 -1.78
CA ARG A 246 24.18 -12.83 -1.86
C ARG A 246 25.11 -13.30 -2.99
N ARG A 247 25.33 -12.45 -3.99
CA ARG A 247 26.58 -12.44 -4.75
C ARG A 247 27.56 -11.56 -3.99
#